data_AF-A0A399YMG1-F1
#
_entry.id   AF-A0A399YMG1-F1
#
_cell.length_a   1.000
_cell.length_b   1.000
_cell.length_c   1.000
_cell.angle_alpha   90.00
_cell.angle_beta   90.00
_cell.angle_gamma   90.00
#
_symmetry.space_group_name_H-M   'P 1'
#
loop_
_entity.id
_entity.type
_entity.pdbx_description
1 polymer ?
#
loop_
_entity_poly.entity_id
_entity_poly.type
_entity_poly.pdbx_seq_one_letter_code
_entity_poly.pdbx_strand_id
1 'polypeptide(L)'
;GLNWAGIFKLPVIFLCQNNQYAISSPVEREMPVKNVADRASAYGMPGVIFDGNDFLEAYRALTQAVARARRGEGPTLLEAKMYRLSPHSSDDDDRTYRSRQEVEYWKQRDPLLLARKYCMENGLLDDARLEEFEQRVGRAAENLELQMANCKLKTRLKFQSAICNLQTVSCNVRTHQH
;
A
#
# COMPACT_ATOMS: atom_id res chain seq x y z
N GLY A 1 9.75 4.24 -16.65
CA GLY A 1 8.33 4.61 -16.44
C GLY A 1 8.06 6.05 -16.83
N LEU A 2 8.53 7.00 -16.03
CA LEU A 2 8.24 8.44 -16.16
C LEU A 2 8.51 9.01 -17.57
N ASN A 3 9.71 8.78 -18.12
CA ASN A 3 10.08 9.29 -19.44
C ASN A 3 9.11 8.84 -20.56
N TRP A 4 8.80 7.55 -20.59
CA TRP A 4 7.89 6.98 -21.59
C TRP A 4 6.47 7.56 -21.46
N ALA A 5 5.98 7.69 -20.22
CA ALA A 5 4.67 8.29 -19.97
C ALA A 5 4.62 9.76 -20.42
N GLY A 6 5.71 10.52 -20.25
CA GLY A 6 5.83 11.89 -20.73
C GLY A 6 5.77 11.98 -22.26
N ILE A 7 6.57 11.18 -22.98
CA ILE A 7 6.63 11.16 -24.46
C ILE A 7 5.24 10.90 -25.07
N PHE A 8 4.55 9.87 -24.57
CA PHE A 8 3.26 9.45 -25.13
C PHE A 8 2.05 10.10 -24.47
N LYS A 9 2.26 11.07 -23.57
CA LYS A 9 1.19 11.73 -22.77
C LYS A 9 0.21 10.71 -22.18
N LEU A 10 0.73 9.62 -21.60
CA LEU A 10 -0.11 8.55 -21.08
C LEU A 10 -0.95 9.03 -19.89
N PRO A 11 -2.19 8.55 -19.72
CA PRO A 11 -3.05 8.88 -18.60
C PRO A 11 -2.63 8.12 -17.33
N VAL A 12 -1.42 8.39 -16.82
CA VAL A 12 -0.81 7.67 -15.70
C VAL A 12 -0.48 8.64 -14.56
N ILE A 13 -0.79 8.22 -13.35
CA ILE A 13 -0.42 8.94 -12.12
C ILE A 13 0.69 8.15 -11.45
N PHE A 14 1.85 8.76 -11.28
CA PHE A 14 2.93 8.21 -10.48
C PHE A 14 2.79 8.76 -9.07
N LEU A 15 2.45 7.92 -8.10
CA LEU A 15 2.36 8.31 -6.70
C LEU A 15 3.58 7.79 -5.93
N CYS A 16 4.41 8.70 -5.44
CA CYS A 16 5.49 8.41 -4.51
C CYS A 16 4.98 8.59 -3.09
N GLN A 17 4.89 7.48 -2.35
CA GLN A 17 4.67 7.49 -0.90
C GLN A 17 6.02 7.70 -0.21
N ASN A 18 6.40 8.97 -0.02
CA ASN A 18 7.66 9.31 0.62
C ASN A 18 7.49 9.22 2.14
N ASN A 19 7.84 8.06 2.68
CA ASN A 19 7.74 7.74 4.11
C ASN A 19 9.02 8.03 4.92
N GLN A 20 9.92 8.86 4.36
CA GLN A 20 11.22 9.31 4.89
C GLN A 20 12.36 8.27 4.89
N TYR A 21 12.09 6.97 4.72
CA TYR A 21 13.11 5.92 4.83
C TYR A 21 13.02 4.82 3.76
N ALA A 22 14.15 4.48 3.17
CA ALA A 22 14.35 3.24 2.43
C ALA A 22 15.01 2.19 3.35
N ILE A 23 14.18 1.30 3.92
CA ILE A 23 14.59 0.35 4.98
C ILE A 23 15.11 1.10 6.20
N SER A 24 16.43 1.34 6.25
CA SER A 24 17.17 2.06 7.30
C SER A 24 17.84 3.36 6.80
N SER A 25 17.88 3.58 5.48
CA SER A 25 18.46 4.78 4.89
C SER A 25 17.46 5.93 4.87
N PRO A 26 17.78 7.10 5.47
CA PRO A 26 16.94 8.28 5.37
C PRO A 26 16.97 8.86 3.95
N VAL A 27 15.89 9.55 3.57
CA VAL A 27 15.66 10.04 2.20
C VAL A 27 16.79 10.95 1.67
N GLU A 28 17.44 11.72 2.53
CA GLU A 28 18.54 12.63 2.17
C GLU A 28 19.80 11.88 1.71
N ARG A 29 19.93 10.60 2.05
CA ARG A 29 21.03 9.74 1.55
C ARG A 29 20.69 9.05 0.25
N GLU A 30 19.40 8.90 -0.06
CA GLU A 30 18.92 8.24 -1.27
C GLU A 30 18.86 9.17 -2.47
N MET A 31 18.73 10.48 -2.23
CA MET A 31 18.66 11.45 -3.30
C MET A 31 19.24 12.83 -2.94
N PRO A 32 19.95 13.49 -3.88
CA PRO A 32 20.43 14.85 -3.70
C PRO A 32 19.33 15.91 -3.93
N VAL A 33 18.24 15.55 -4.61
CA VAL A 33 17.08 16.44 -4.77
C VAL A 33 16.24 16.44 -3.50
N LYS A 34 15.70 17.61 -3.12
CA LYS A 34 14.91 17.74 -1.90
C LYS A 34 13.57 16.99 -1.98
N ASN A 35 12.93 17.00 -3.14
CA ASN A 35 11.64 16.36 -3.35
C ASN A 35 11.69 15.46 -4.59
N VAL A 36 10.99 14.33 -4.52
CA VAL A 36 10.80 13.44 -5.68
C VAL A 36 10.00 14.17 -6.76
N ALA A 37 9.01 14.97 -6.36
CA ALA A 37 8.19 15.77 -7.29
C ALA A 37 9.02 16.76 -8.13
N ASP A 38 10.17 17.23 -7.64
CA ASP A 38 11.03 18.16 -8.39
C ASP A 38 11.58 17.52 -9.69
N ARG A 39 11.67 16.18 -9.73
CA ARG A 39 12.09 15.41 -10.92
C ARG A 39 11.06 15.44 -12.04
N ALA A 40 9.81 15.82 -11.78
CA ALA A 40 8.73 15.79 -12.76
C ALA A 40 9.02 16.67 -13.99
N SER A 41 9.65 17.83 -13.76
CA SER A 41 10.00 18.81 -14.79
C SER A 41 10.92 18.22 -15.86
N ALA A 42 11.88 17.36 -15.46
CA ALA A 42 12.78 16.67 -16.38
C ALA A 42 12.07 15.69 -17.33
N TYR A 43 10.82 15.30 -17.02
CA TYR A 43 9.99 14.42 -17.85
C TYR A 43 8.81 15.14 -18.51
N GLY A 44 8.78 16.48 -18.45
CA GLY A 44 7.71 17.27 -19.07
C GLY A 44 6.32 17.05 -18.46
N MET A 45 6.25 16.72 -17.17
CA MET A 45 4.99 16.51 -16.44
C MET A 45 4.92 17.33 -15.14
N PRO A 46 3.73 17.64 -14.63
CA PRO A 46 3.60 18.32 -13.34
C PRO A 46 4.06 17.44 -12.18
N GLY A 47 4.78 18.06 -11.26
CA GLY A 47 5.12 17.52 -9.94
C GLY A 47 4.27 18.19 -8.86
N VAL A 48 3.62 17.41 -8.01
CA VAL A 48 2.79 17.94 -6.91
C VAL A 48 3.19 17.27 -5.61
N ILE A 49 3.39 18.08 -4.58
CA ILE A 49 3.69 17.63 -3.22
C ILE A 49 2.45 17.91 -2.37
N PHE A 50 2.07 16.95 -1.53
CA PHE A 50 1.00 17.13 -0.55
C PHE A 50 1.33 16.39 0.77
N ASP A 51 0.66 16.76 1.86
CA ASP A 51 0.74 16.03 3.12
C ASP A 51 -0.01 14.70 2.99
N GLY A 52 0.73 13.60 3.00
CA GLY A 52 0.17 12.25 2.86
C GLY A 52 -0.59 11.77 4.11
N ASN A 53 -0.43 12.46 5.25
CA ASN A 53 -1.19 12.17 6.46
C ASN A 53 -2.51 12.95 6.53
N ASP A 54 -2.71 13.94 5.65
CA ASP A 54 -3.99 14.64 5.50
C ASP A 54 -4.81 14.00 4.36
N PHE A 55 -5.89 13.34 4.74
CA PHE A 55 -6.74 12.60 3.79
C PHE A 55 -7.48 13.52 2.81
N LEU A 56 -7.76 14.78 3.17
CA LEU A 56 -8.42 15.75 2.29
C LEU A 56 -7.45 16.28 1.24
N GLU A 57 -6.22 16.61 1.66
CA GLU A 57 -5.15 16.99 0.74
C GLU A 57 -4.83 15.85 -0.24
N ALA A 58 -4.74 14.62 0.26
CA ALA A 58 -4.56 13.43 -0.58
C ALA A 58 -5.71 13.27 -1.59
N TYR A 59 -6.97 13.37 -1.12
CA TYR A 59 -8.14 13.28 -1.99
C TYR A 59 -8.14 14.36 -3.07
N ARG A 60 -7.83 15.62 -2.70
CA ARG A 60 -7.78 16.76 -3.62
C ARG A 60 -6.69 16.57 -4.68
N ALA A 61 -5.47 16.26 -4.28
CA ALA A 61 -4.34 16.08 -5.18
C ALA A 61 -4.58 14.93 -6.16
N LEU A 62 -5.06 13.79 -5.67
CA LEU A 62 -5.39 12.63 -6.50
C LEU A 62 -6.55 12.93 -7.46
N THR A 63 -7.62 13.58 -6.99
CA THR A 63 -8.77 13.92 -7.84
C THR A 63 -8.36 14.83 -8.99
N GLN A 64 -7.51 15.83 -8.73
CA GLN A 64 -6.99 16.72 -9.77
C GLN A 64 -6.11 15.98 -10.78
N ALA A 65 -5.21 15.11 -10.30
CA ALA A 65 -4.35 14.31 -11.17
C ALA A 65 -5.16 13.32 -12.03
N VAL A 66 -6.19 12.69 -11.47
CA VAL A 66 -7.12 11.81 -12.20
C VAL A 66 -7.89 12.58 -13.26
N ALA A 67 -8.43 13.75 -12.91
CA ALA A 67 -9.13 14.60 -13.87
C ALA A 67 -8.22 15.02 -15.03
N ARG A 68 -6.97 15.42 -14.74
CA ARG A 68 -5.95 15.75 -15.74
C ARG A 68 -5.65 14.58 -16.67
N ALA A 69 -5.36 13.41 -16.11
CA ALA A 69 -5.07 12.20 -16.88
C ALA A 69 -6.25 11.83 -17.81
N ARG A 70 -7.48 11.90 -17.29
CA ARG A 70 -8.71 11.63 -18.08
C ARG A 70 -8.96 12.62 -19.21
N ARG A 71 -8.51 13.88 -19.07
CA ARG A 71 -8.57 14.88 -20.16
C ARG A 71 -7.47 14.70 -21.21
N GLY A 72 -6.63 13.67 -21.09
CA GLY A 72 -5.54 13.41 -22.05
C GLY A 72 -4.37 14.40 -21.94
N GLU A 73 -4.27 15.12 -20.82
CA GLU A 73 -3.23 16.13 -20.62
C GLU A 73 -1.88 15.53 -20.16
N GLY A 74 -1.77 14.20 -20.19
CA GLY A 74 -0.56 13.46 -19.85
C GLY A 74 -0.44 13.08 -18.37
N PRO A 75 0.73 12.54 -17.99
CA PRO A 75 0.94 11.98 -16.66
C PRO A 75 1.11 13.07 -15.59
N THR A 76 1.11 12.65 -14.33
CA THR A 76 1.42 13.51 -13.17
C THR A 76 2.29 12.74 -12.19
N LEU A 77 3.32 13.39 -11.64
CA LEU A 77 4.10 12.86 -10.53
C LEU A 77 3.63 13.50 -9.22
N LEU A 78 3.04 12.68 -8.36
CA LEU A 78 2.57 13.04 -7.04
C LEU A 78 3.56 12.54 -5.98
N GLU A 79 3.89 13.36 -5.00
CA GLU A 79 4.66 12.99 -3.81
C GLU A 79 3.83 13.25 -2.55
N ALA A 80 3.41 12.15 -1.91
CA ALA A 80 2.81 12.17 -0.60
C ALA A 80 3.91 12.17 0.45
N LYS A 81 4.10 13.28 1.16
CA LYS A 81 5.02 13.35 2.30
C LYS A 81 4.33 12.72 3.51
N MET A 82 4.83 11.59 3.96
CA MET A 82 4.25 10.82 5.06
C MET A 82 5.35 10.17 5.90
N TYR A 83 4.95 9.34 6.86
CA TYR A 83 5.89 8.64 7.74
C TYR A 83 5.50 7.19 7.96
N ARG A 84 6.49 6.28 7.95
CA ARG A 84 6.27 4.86 8.26
C ARG A 84 6.28 4.66 9.78
N LEU A 85 5.13 4.53 10.41
CA LEU A 85 5.06 4.35 11.87
C LEU A 85 5.65 2.99 12.32
N SER A 86 5.47 1.95 11.52
CA SER A 86 5.99 0.61 11.80
C SER A 86 7.44 0.43 11.31
N PRO A 87 8.14 -0.62 11.77
CA PRO A 87 9.40 -1.07 11.15
C PRO A 87 9.24 -1.38 9.66
N HIS A 88 10.36 -1.54 8.94
CA HIS A 88 10.32 -1.85 7.51
C HIS A 88 9.61 -3.19 7.23
N SER A 89 9.87 -4.19 8.07
CA SER A 89 9.32 -5.52 8.01
C SER A 89 9.28 -6.15 9.40
N SER A 90 8.79 -7.38 9.52
CA SER A 90 8.80 -8.14 10.79
C SER A 90 10.21 -8.40 11.33
N ASP A 91 11.20 -8.44 10.44
CA ASP A 91 12.57 -8.84 10.75
C ASP A 91 13.50 -7.62 10.94
N ASP A 92 12.94 -6.42 10.85
CA ASP A 92 13.66 -5.15 10.95
C ASP A 92 13.56 -4.55 12.35
N ASP A 93 14.68 -4.02 12.86
CA ASP A 93 14.72 -3.31 14.13
C ASP A 93 15.01 -1.82 13.94
N ASP A 94 13.94 -1.04 13.97
CA ASP A 94 13.94 0.36 13.59
C ASP A 94 14.58 1.32 14.61
N ARG A 95 14.77 0.90 15.86
CA ARG A 95 15.46 1.70 16.91
C ARG A 95 16.95 1.79 16.67
N THR A 96 17.50 0.99 15.75
CA THR A 96 18.90 1.10 15.34
C THR A 96 19.18 2.33 14.49
N TYR A 97 18.16 2.88 13.81
CA TYR A 97 18.33 3.99 12.87
C TYR A 97 17.27 5.11 12.98
N ARG A 98 16.25 4.97 13.84
CA ARG A 98 15.25 6.01 14.13
C ARG A 98 15.16 6.32 15.61
N SER A 99 14.99 7.61 15.93
CA SER A 99 14.79 8.03 17.31
C SER A 99 13.35 7.74 17.76
N ARG A 100 13.17 7.42 19.05
CA ARG A 100 11.82 7.22 19.61
C ARG A 100 11.01 8.52 19.62
N GLN A 101 11.67 9.66 19.79
CA GLN A 101 11.03 10.98 19.78
C GLN A 101 10.41 11.30 18.42
N GLU A 102 11.14 11.01 17.34
CA GLU A 102 10.67 11.19 15.97
C GLU A 102 9.45 10.32 15.67
N VAL A 103 9.51 9.03 16.01
CA VAL A 103 8.38 8.12 15.80
C VAL A 103 7.15 8.57 16.60
N GLU A 104 7.34 8.99 17.86
CA GLU A 104 6.24 9.44 18.71
C GLU A 104 5.61 10.74 18.20
N TYR A 105 6.42 11.68 17.70
CA TYR A 105 5.92 12.87 17.01
C TYR A 105 5.02 12.51 15.83
N TRP A 106 5.42 11.53 15.00
CA TRP A 106 4.63 11.12 13.84
C TRP A 106 3.39 10.30 14.19
N LYS A 107 3.39 9.54 15.29
CA LYS A 107 2.18 8.85 15.77
C LYS A 107 1.05 9.82 16.11
N GLN A 108 1.37 11.00 16.65
CA GLN A 108 0.36 12.03 16.92
C GLN A 108 -0.24 12.61 15.63
N ARG A 109 0.42 12.39 14.49
CA ARG A 109 -0.01 12.78 13.15
C ARG A 109 -0.50 11.59 12.33
N ASP A 110 -0.92 10.50 12.99
CA ASP A 110 -1.48 9.34 12.31
C ASP A 110 -2.72 9.78 11.49
N PRO A 111 -2.76 9.50 10.17
CA PRO A 111 -3.88 9.87 9.31
C PRO A 111 -5.23 9.36 9.81
N LEU A 112 -5.29 8.20 10.48
CA LEU A 112 -6.54 7.66 11.02
C LEU A 112 -7.04 8.50 12.21
N LEU A 113 -6.13 8.95 13.08
CA LEU A 113 -6.48 9.83 14.19
C LEU A 113 -6.96 11.19 13.69
N LEU A 114 -6.25 11.76 12.71
CA LEU A 114 -6.62 13.04 12.09
C LEU A 114 -7.97 12.95 11.36
N ALA A 115 -8.19 11.88 10.59
CA ALA A 115 -9.45 11.65 9.89
C ALA A 115 -10.62 11.43 10.85
N ARG A 116 -10.44 10.62 11.90
CA ARG A 116 -11.46 10.42 12.95
C ARG A 116 -11.84 11.76 13.57
N LYS A 117 -10.85 12.53 14.02
CA LYS A 117 -11.06 13.84 14.63
C LYS A 117 -11.86 14.76 13.70
N TYR A 118 -11.42 14.90 12.45
CA TYR A 118 -12.11 15.72 11.46
C TYR A 118 -13.56 15.28 11.25
N CYS A 119 -13.82 13.99 11.10
CA CYS A 119 -15.17 13.47 10.87
C CYS A 119 -16.09 13.69 12.07
N MET A 120 -15.59 13.54 13.30
CA MET A 120 -16.38 13.79 14.51
C MET A 120 -16.68 15.28 14.68
N GLU A 121 -15.68 16.15 14.47
CA GLU A 121 -15.86 17.61 14.56
C GLU A 121 -16.86 18.16 13.54
N ASN A 122 -16.99 17.50 12.38
CA ASN A 122 -17.92 17.89 11.31
C ASN A 122 -19.24 17.11 11.33
N GLY A 123 -19.50 16.29 12.37
CA GLY A 123 -20.74 15.50 12.48
C GLY A 123 -20.91 14.43 11.39
N LEU A 124 -19.84 14.03 10.72
CA LEU A 124 -19.82 12.97 9.71
C LEU A 124 -19.71 11.57 10.36
N LEU A 125 -19.20 11.52 11.59
CA LEU A 125 -18.99 10.31 12.38
C LEU A 125 -19.43 10.56 13.83
N ASP A 126 -20.12 9.58 14.41
CA ASP A 126 -20.45 9.50 15.84
C ASP A 126 -19.90 8.19 16.43
N ASP A 127 -19.95 8.05 17.75
CA ASP A 127 -19.43 6.86 18.43
C ASP A 127 -20.15 5.57 18.01
N ALA A 128 -21.46 5.64 17.78
CA ALA A 128 -22.24 4.48 17.36
C ALA A 128 -21.81 3.97 15.96
N ARG A 129 -21.59 4.87 15.00
CA ARG A 129 -21.09 4.53 13.67
C ARG A 129 -19.65 4.06 13.70
N LEU A 130 -18.82 4.65 14.55
CA LEU A 130 -17.45 4.19 14.71
C LEU A 130 -17.41 2.76 15.23
N GLU A 131 -18.20 2.45 16.26
CA GLU A 131 -18.32 1.10 16.79
C GLU A 131 -18.86 0.13 15.73
N GLU A 132 -19.86 0.54 14.94
CA GLU A 132 -20.35 -0.25 13.82
C GLU A 132 -19.23 -0.58 12.81
N PHE A 133 -18.40 0.41 12.46
CA PHE A 133 -17.27 0.21 11.55
C PHE A 133 -16.22 -0.73 12.12
N GLU A 134 -15.83 -0.56 13.39
CA GLU A 134 -14.87 -1.43 14.07
C GLU A 134 -15.37 -2.89 14.11
N GLN A 135 -16.63 -3.10 14.48
CA GLN A 135 -17.24 -4.44 14.48
C GLN A 135 -17.32 -5.06 13.08
N ARG A 136 -17.59 -4.25 12.04
CA ARG A 136 -17.63 -4.74 10.65
C ARG A 136 -16.25 -5.14 10.16
N VAL A 137 -15.23 -4.35 10.44
CA VAL A 137 -13.84 -4.65 10.07
C VAL A 137 -13.34 -5.88 10.83
N GLY A 138 -13.62 -5.99 12.13
CA GLY A 138 -13.27 -7.16 12.94
C GLY A 138 -13.87 -8.46 12.39
N ARG A 139 -15.18 -8.46 12.11
CA ARG A 139 -15.84 -9.61 11.47
C ARG A 139 -15.26 -9.96 10.11
N ALA A 140 -14.90 -8.96 9.31
CA ALA A 140 -14.27 -9.19 8.01
C ALA A 140 -12.88 -9.86 8.16
N ALA A 141 -12.09 -9.44 9.16
CA ALA A 141 -10.78 -10.02 9.45
C ALA A 141 -10.90 -11.49 9.91
N GLU A 142 -11.79 -11.78 10.87
CA GLU A 142 -12.05 -13.15 11.35
C GLU A 142 -12.49 -14.07 10.21
N ASN A 143 -13.40 -13.60 9.36
CA ASN A 143 -13.85 -14.35 8.19
C ASN A 143 -12.70 -14.65 7.22
N LEU A 144 -11.77 -13.72 7.03
CA LEU A 144 -10.60 -13.91 6.17
C LEU A 144 -9.67 -14.98 6.75
N GLU A 145 -9.43 -14.96 8.06
CA GLU A 145 -8.60 -15.96 8.75
C GLU A 145 -9.19 -17.37 8.62
N LEU A 146 -10.50 -17.51 8.82
CA LEU A 146 -11.22 -18.78 8.61
C LEU A 146 -11.12 -19.26 7.17
N GLN A 147 -11.25 -18.36 6.19
CA GLN A 147 -11.09 -18.69 4.77
C GLN A 147 -9.66 -19.14 4.46
N MET A 148 -8.65 -18.47 5.01
CA MET A 148 -7.25 -18.83 4.83
C MET A 148 -6.92 -20.18 5.47
N ALA A 149 -7.45 -20.48 6.65
CA ALA A 149 -7.31 -21.78 7.31
C ALA A 149 -7.96 -22.90 6.49
N ASN A 150 -9.18 -22.68 5.99
CA ASN A 150 -9.89 -23.61 5.12
C ASN A 150 -9.20 -23.81 3.75
N CYS A 151 -8.57 -22.76 3.21
CA CYS A 151 -7.79 -22.84 1.99
C CYS A 151 -6.53 -23.71 2.19
N LYS A 152 -5.78 -23.49 3.28
CA LYS A 152 -4.60 -24.32 3.63
C LYS A 152 -4.96 -25.81 3.77
N LEU A 153 -6.12 -26.13 4.37
CA LEU A 153 -6.64 -27.50 4.46
C LEU A 153 -6.94 -28.10 3.06
N LYS A 154 -7.58 -27.34 2.18
CA LYS A 154 -7.86 -27.77 0.79
C LYS A 154 -6.59 -27.99 -0.03
N THR A 155 -5.57 -27.14 0.12
CA THR A 155 -4.28 -27.31 -0.59
C THR A 155 -3.52 -28.56 -0.09
N ARG A 156 -3.60 -28.86 1.22
CA ARG A 156 -3.02 -30.07 1.82
C ARG A 156 -3.71 -31.35 1.33
N LEU A 157 -5.03 -31.33 1.19
CA LEU A 157 -5.81 -32.45 0.62
C LEU A 157 -5.53 -32.67 -0.88
N LYS A 158 -5.34 -31.60 -1.66
CA LYS A 158 -4.95 -31.70 -3.08
C LYS A 158 -3.56 -32.31 -3.27
N PHE A 159 -2.61 -32.00 -2.38
CA PHE A 159 -1.28 -32.64 -2.40
C PHE A 159 -1.37 -34.14 -2.07
N GLN A 160 -2.21 -34.54 -1.11
CA GLN A 160 -2.45 -35.96 -0.81
C GLN A 160 -3.16 -36.71 -1.94
N SER A 161 -4.15 -36.10 -2.61
CA SER A 161 -4.82 -36.76 -3.74
C SER A 161 -3.92 -36.87 -4.97
N ALA A 162 -3.02 -35.90 -5.20
CA ALA A 162 -2.03 -35.97 -6.27
C ALA A 162 -1.02 -37.12 -6.06
N ILE A 163 -0.61 -37.38 -4.82
CA ILE A 163 0.28 -38.51 -4.48
C ILE A 163 -0.46 -39.85 -4.61
N CYS A 164 -1.74 -39.92 -4.22
CA CYS A 164 -2.56 -41.13 -4.34
C CYS A 164 -2.84 -41.51 -5.81
N ASN A 165 -2.96 -40.52 -6.71
CA ASN A 165 -3.12 -40.77 -8.15
C ASN A 165 -1.82 -41.21 -8.85
N LEU A 166 -0.64 -40.87 -8.31
CA LEU A 166 0.64 -41.34 -8.84
C LEU A 166 0.89 -42.83 -8.52
N GLN A 167 0.41 -43.33 -7.37
CA GLN A 167 0.53 -44.76 -7.04
C GLN A 167 -0.43 -45.65 -7.86
N THR A 168 -1.60 -45.15 -8.24
CA THR A 168 -2.55 -45.90 -9.11
C THR A 168 -2.08 -45.96 -10.56
N VAL A 169 -1.40 -44.92 -11.08
CA VAL A 169 -0.77 -44.97 -12.42
C VAL A 169 0.40 -45.96 -12.46
N SER A 170 1.17 -46.11 -11.38
CA SER A 170 2.23 -47.13 -11.29
C SER A 170 1.70 -48.58 -11.22
N CYS A 171 0.43 -48.78 -10.85
CA CYS A 171 -0.15 -50.12 -10.73
C CYS A 171 -0.74 -50.63 -12.06
N ASN A 172 -1.25 -49.75 -12.93
CA ASN A 172 -1.82 -50.13 -14.23
C ASN A 172 -0.78 -50.37 -15.35
N VAL A 173 0.49 -50.00 -15.15
CA VAL A 173 1.56 -50.26 -16.15
C VAL A 173 2.14 -51.68 -16.03
N ARG A 174 1.84 -52.44 -14.97
CA ARG A 174 2.33 -53.82 -14.77
C ARG A 174 1.41 -54.94 -15.25
N THR A 175 0.23 -54.65 -15.77
CA THR A 175 -0.74 -55.67 -16.20
C THR A 175 -0.89 -55.84 -17.72
N HIS A 176 -0.04 -55.20 -18.53
CA HIS A 176 -0.08 -55.29 -20.00
C HIS A 176 1.22 -55.80 -20.66
N GLN A 177 2.06 -56.50 -19.90
CA GLN A 177 3.13 -57.32 -20.47
C GLN A 177 2.94 -58.76 -20.00
N HIS A 178 2.00 -59.48 -20.62
CA HIS A 178 2.04 -60.92 -20.88
C HIS A 178 0.99 -61.25 -21.94
#